data_AF-A0AAU8A1V8-F1
#
_entry.id   AF-A0AAU8A1V8-F1
#
_cell.length_a   1.000
_cell.length_b   1.000
_cell.length_c   1.000
_cell.angle_alpha   90.00
_cell.angle_beta   90.00
_cell.angle_gamma   90.00
#
_symmetry.space_group_name_H-M   'P 1'
#
loop_
_entity.id
_entity.type
_entity.pdbx_description
1 polymer ?
#
loop_
_entity_poly.entity_id
_entity_poly.type
_entity_poly.pdbx_seq_one_letter_code
_entity_poly.pdbx_strand_id
1 'polypeptide(L)'
;MSRKILASADSTGQHRTIVIVGNLKELQDLDALMWSFSKTDFLPHAWLDHDAAQETPIVFVSDVNQLKDSSIPHCDVLIYLKNEAPPQLDTLLARFPRWVEVVTTQENERLAGRERYKSYREIGHELHHFDQAKGS
;
A
#
# COMPACT_ATOMS: atom_id res chain seq x y z
N MET A 1 -7.45 7.19 10.94
CA MET A 1 -6.32 6.71 10.14
C MET A 1 -5.13 7.65 10.30
N SER A 2 -3.98 7.14 10.70
CA SER A 2 -2.84 7.92 11.17
C SER A 2 -2.00 8.53 10.04
N ARG A 3 -1.88 9.87 10.04
CA ARG A 3 -1.05 10.77 9.18
C ARG A 3 0.45 10.40 9.02
N LYS A 4 0.94 9.31 9.63
CA LYS A 4 2.38 9.03 9.76
C LYS A 4 3.03 8.45 8.51
N ILE A 5 2.29 7.81 7.59
CA ILE A 5 2.90 7.13 6.44
C ILE A 5 3.22 8.12 5.30
N LEU A 6 2.40 9.16 5.11
CA LEU A 6 2.53 10.15 4.04
C LEU A 6 3.45 11.33 4.39
N ALA A 7 3.44 11.75 5.66
CA ALA A 7 4.24 12.88 6.14
C ALA A 7 5.68 12.50 6.53
N SER A 8 6.00 11.21 6.54
CA SER A 8 7.36 10.78 6.83
C SER A 8 8.19 10.86 5.56
N ALA A 9 9.01 11.91 5.47
CA ALA A 9 10.12 11.92 4.54
C ALA A 9 10.99 10.67 4.75
N ASP A 10 11.65 10.22 3.69
CA ASP A 10 12.73 9.27 3.80
C ASP A 10 13.90 9.85 4.65
N SER A 11 14.97 9.09 4.83
CA SER A 11 16.14 9.57 5.58
C SER A 11 16.84 10.78 4.93
N THR A 12 16.47 11.16 3.71
CA THR A 12 17.05 12.27 2.94
C THR A 12 16.17 13.52 2.90
N GLY A 13 14.96 13.47 3.46
CA GLY A 13 14.02 14.59 3.46
C GLY A 13 13.08 14.62 2.25
N GLN A 14 13.13 13.61 1.36
CA GLN A 14 12.20 13.48 0.23
C GLN A 14 10.93 12.74 0.63
N HIS A 15 9.81 13.07 -0.01
CA HIS A 15 8.55 12.36 0.18
C HIS A 15 8.70 10.90 -0.27
N ARG A 16 8.28 9.95 0.57
CA ARG A 16 8.25 8.54 0.20
C ARG A 16 7.27 8.30 -0.94
N THR A 17 7.70 7.49 -1.89
CA THR A 17 6.88 6.97 -2.98
C THR A 17 6.08 5.75 -2.52
N ILE A 18 4.77 5.78 -2.73
CA ILE A 18 3.84 4.76 -2.24
C ILE A 18 3.12 4.13 -3.43
N VAL A 19 3.11 2.82 -3.48
CA VAL A 19 2.20 2.06 -4.35
C VAL A 19 1.09 1.48 -3.49
N ILE A 20 -0.16 1.65 -3.89
CA ILE A 20 -1.32 1.07 -3.22
C ILE A 20 -2.00 0.10 -4.18
N VAL A 21 -1.95 -1.19 -3.81
CA VAL A 21 -2.59 -2.28 -4.54
C VAL A 21 -3.90 -2.65 -3.85
N GLY A 22 -5.00 -2.70 -4.60
CA GLY A 22 -6.32 -3.01 -4.05
C GLY A 22 -7.31 -3.39 -5.14
N ASN A 23 -8.54 -3.75 -4.77
CA ASN A 23 -9.58 -3.98 -5.76
C ASN A 23 -10.01 -2.65 -6.37
N LEU A 24 -10.39 -2.64 -7.66
CA LEU A 24 -10.77 -1.41 -8.38
C LEU A 24 -11.79 -0.57 -7.61
N LYS A 25 -12.84 -1.22 -7.08
CA LYS A 25 -13.90 -0.53 -6.35
C LYS A 25 -13.38 0.14 -5.06
N GLU A 26 -12.56 -0.55 -4.29
CA GLU A 26 -11.95 -0.03 -3.06
C GLU A 26 -11.00 1.14 -3.36
N LEU A 27 -10.21 1.02 -4.42
CA LEU A 27 -9.30 2.09 -4.84
C LEU A 27 -10.05 3.33 -5.34
N GLN A 28 -11.16 3.16 -6.06
CA GLN A 28 -12.02 4.28 -6.47
C GLN A 28 -12.67 4.98 -5.27
N ASP A 29 -13.12 4.20 -4.28
CA ASP A 29 -13.69 4.76 -3.06
C ASP A 29 -12.58 5.49 -2.25
N LEU A 30 -11.35 4.96 -2.23
CA LEU A 30 -10.19 5.60 -1.61
C LEU A 30 -9.74 6.88 -2.33
N ASP A 31 -9.71 6.88 -3.67
CA ASP A 31 -9.44 8.05 -4.51
C ASP A 31 -10.38 9.20 -4.14
N ALA A 32 -11.69 8.95 -4.16
CA ALA A 32 -12.70 9.94 -3.80
C ALA A 32 -12.55 10.45 -2.35
N LEU A 33 -12.20 9.56 -1.42
CA LEU A 33 -11.90 9.95 -0.03
C LEU A 33 -10.66 10.84 0.04
N MET A 34 -9.56 10.48 -0.63
CA MET A 34 -8.33 11.27 -0.62
C MET A 34 -8.50 12.68 -1.19
N TRP A 35 -9.40 12.85 -2.16
CA TRP A 35 -9.78 14.17 -2.69
C TRP A 35 -10.68 14.99 -1.77
N SER A 36 -11.52 14.35 -0.96
CA SER A 36 -12.54 15.03 -0.13
C SER A 36 -12.17 15.18 1.35
N PHE A 37 -11.15 14.45 1.82
CA PHE A 37 -10.86 14.28 3.25
C PHE A 37 -10.23 15.50 3.93
N SER A 38 -9.54 16.39 3.20
CA SER A 38 -8.95 17.59 3.80
C SER A 38 -8.92 18.78 2.84
N LYS A 39 -9.38 19.94 3.31
CA LYS A 39 -9.26 21.21 2.57
C LYS A 39 -7.83 21.77 2.56
N THR A 40 -6.95 21.28 3.43
CA THR A 40 -5.60 21.82 3.63
C THR A 40 -4.48 20.83 3.30
N ASP A 41 -4.78 19.53 3.27
CA ASP A 41 -3.80 18.48 3.04
C ASP A 41 -4.13 17.81 1.71
N PHE A 42 -3.47 18.25 0.64
CA PHE A 42 -3.58 17.59 -0.65
C PHE A 42 -2.59 16.41 -0.72
N LEU A 43 -3.07 15.24 -1.13
CA LEU A 43 -2.26 14.04 -1.34
C LEU A 43 -2.28 13.72 -2.84
N PRO A 44 -1.30 14.19 -3.64
CA PRO A 44 -1.29 13.92 -5.07
C PRO A 44 -1.15 12.43 -5.33
N HIS A 45 -2.02 11.90 -6.17
CA HIS A 45 -2.06 10.49 -6.53
C HIS A 45 -2.53 10.32 -7.97
N ALA A 46 -2.16 9.20 -8.59
CA ALA A 46 -2.58 8.84 -9.93
C ALA A 46 -2.77 7.32 -10.06
N TRP A 47 -3.49 6.91 -11.10
CA TRP A 47 -3.55 5.51 -11.53
C TRP A 47 -2.29 5.15 -12.31
N LEU A 48 -1.84 3.89 -12.21
CA LEU A 48 -0.61 3.41 -12.84
C LEU A 48 -0.50 3.70 -14.35
N ASP A 49 -1.63 3.64 -15.05
CA ASP A 49 -1.76 3.82 -16.49
C ASP A 49 -1.88 5.30 -16.91
N HIS A 50 -1.90 6.23 -15.97
CA HIS A 50 -1.90 7.66 -16.25
C HIS A 50 -0.47 8.23 -16.25
N ASP A 51 -0.20 9.19 -17.13
CA ASP A 51 1.11 9.86 -17.23
C ASP A 51 1.56 10.48 -15.88
N ALA A 52 0.59 10.99 -15.09
CA ALA A 52 0.83 11.57 -13.78
C ALA A 52 1.39 10.56 -12.74
N ALA A 53 1.36 9.25 -13.01
CA ALA A 53 1.94 8.24 -12.13
C ALA A 53 3.44 8.44 -11.90
N GLN A 54 4.15 9.02 -12.87
CA GLN A 54 5.59 9.30 -12.77
C GLN A 54 5.90 10.47 -11.84
N GLU A 55 4.95 11.38 -11.65
CA GLU A 55 5.17 12.67 -10.99
C GLU A 55 4.46 12.79 -9.63
N THR A 56 3.58 11.83 -9.30
CA THR A 56 2.84 11.83 -8.04
C THR A 56 3.47 10.87 -7.02
N PRO A 57 3.47 11.20 -5.72
CA PRO A 57 4.06 10.34 -4.71
C PRO A 57 3.27 9.05 -4.46
N ILE A 58 2.02 8.94 -4.91
CA ILE A 58 1.15 7.79 -4.65
C ILE A 58 0.58 7.27 -5.96
N VAL A 59 0.73 5.96 -6.19
CA VAL A 59 0.20 5.29 -7.39
C VAL A 59 -0.78 4.19 -7.01
N PHE A 60 -1.98 4.22 -7.61
CA PHE A 60 -2.99 3.18 -7.49
C PHE A 60 -2.81 2.09 -8.55
N VAL A 61 -2.90 0.83 -8.12
CA VAL A 61 -2.72 -0.35 -8.96
C VAL A 61 -3.80 -1.38 -8.66
N SER A 62 -4.73 -1.59 -9.59
CA SER A 62 -5.84 -2.54 -9.40
C SER A 62 -5.45 -3.99 -9.73
N ASP A 63 -4.50 -4.18 -10.65
CA ASP A 63 -3.87 -5.47 -10.95
C ASP A 63 -2.37 -5.40 -10.69
N VAL A 64 -1.95 -6.09 -9.63
CA VAL A 64 -0.56 -6.17 -9.18
C VAL A 64 0.40 -6.70 -10.25
N ASN A 65 -0.07 -7.49 -11.22
CA ASN A 65 0.81 -7.98 -12.29
C ASN A 65 1.34 -6.84 -13.18
N GLN A 66 0.60 -5.72 -13.28
CA GLN A 66 1.03 -4.54 -14.04
C GLN A 66 2.29 -3.90 -13.48
N LEU A 67 2.63 -4.14 -12.20
CA LEU A 67 3.85 -3.62 -11.60
C LEU A 67 5.12 -4.20 -12.20
N LYS A 68 5.08 -5.41 -12.78
CA LYS A 68 6.25 -6.03 -13.41
C LYS A 68 6.75 -5.25 -14.61
N ASP A 69 5.81 -4.77 -15.43
CA ASP A 69 6.11 -4.09 -16.68
C ASP A 69 6.06 -2.55 -16.51
N SER A 70 5.72 -2.07 -15.32
CA SER A 70 5.66 -0.64 -15.02
C SER A 70 7.05 0.01 -14.98
N SER A 71 7.16 1.21 -15.52
CA SER A 71 8.36 2.06 -15.47
C SER A 71 8.32 3.10 -14.35
N ILE A 72 7.37 3.02 -13.41
CA ILE A 72 7.27 4.00 -12.31
C ILE A 72 8.46 3.84 -11.35
N PRO A 73 9.02 4.96 -10.82
CA PRO A 73 10.17 4.92 -9.92
C PRO A 73 9.84 4.41 -8.52
N HIS A 74 8.54 4.27 -8.19
CA HIS A 74 8.07 3.99 -6.84
C HIS A 74 8.62 2.66 -6.31
N CYS A 75 9.32 2.76 -5.19
CA CYS A 75 9.97 1.63 -4.54
C CYS A 75 10.02 1.74 -3.01
N ASP A 76 9.52 2.81 -2.37
CA ASP A 76 9.71 2.95 -0.91
C ASP A 76 8.71 2.13 -0.09
N VAL A 77 7.42 2.21 -0.43
CA VAL A 77 6.35 1.57 0.34
C VAL A 77 5.32 0.92 -0.58
N LEU A 78 5.01 -0.35 -0.31
CA LEU A 78 3.83 -1.02 -0.84
C LEU A 78 2.74 -1.10 0.23
N ILE A 79 1.55 -0.57 -0.07
CA ILE A 79 0.34 -0.83 0.69
C ILE A 79 -0.48 -1.85 -0.07
N TYR A 80 -0.73 -3.00 0.52
CA TYR A 80 -1.46 -4.09 -0.11
C TYR A 80 -2.79 -4.32 0.62
N LEU A 81 -3.89 -4.08 -0.08
CA LEU A 81 -5.25 -4.07 0.47
C LEU A 81 -6.05 -5.32 0.11
N LYS A 82 -5.50 -6.23 -0.70
CA LYS A 82 -6.23 -7.43 -1.14
C LYS A 82 -6.16 -8.53 -0.09
N ASN A 83 -7.15 -9.43 -0.14
CA ASN A 83 -7.27 -10.53 0.82
C ASN A 83 -6.44 -11.76 0.40
N GLU A 84 -6.25 -11.95 -0.89
CA GLU A 84 -5.37 -12.98 -1.43
C GLU A 84 -3.89 -12.61 -1.25
N ALA A 85 -3.04 -13.61 -1.03
CA ALA A 85 -1.59 -13.39 -1.06
C ALA A 85 -1.17 -12.84 -2.42
N PRO A 86 -0.21 -11.89 -2.46
CA PRO A 86 0.22 -11.31 -3.71
C PRO A 86 0.89 -12.38 -4.57
N PRO A 87 0.58 -12.43 -5.88
CA PRO A 87 1.37 -13.21 -6.80
C PRO A 87 2.79 -12.60 -6.85
N GLN A 88 3.80 -13.47 -7.02
CA GLN A 88 5.21 -13.07 -7.09
C GLN A 88 5.71 -12.27 -5.88
N LEU A 89 5.35 -12.71 -4.67
CA LEU A 89 5.77 -12.16 -3.39
C LEU A 89 7.26 -11.75 -3.36
N ASP A 90 8.17 -12.63 -3.78
CA ASP A 90 9.62 -12.36 -3.76
C ASP A 90 10.02 -11.14 -4.59
N THR A 91 9.42 -10.97 -5.78
CA THR A 91 9.70 -9.84 -6.67
C THR A 91 9.23 -8.53 -6.05
N LEU A 92 8.04 -8.53 -5.45
CA LEU A 92 7.50 -7.36 -4.79
C LEU A 92 8.32 -7.02 -3.53
N LEU A 93 8.79 -8.02 -2.77
CA LEU A 93 9.61 -7.81 -1.57
C LEU A 93 11.00 -7.27 -1.92
N ALA A 94 11.56 -7.71 -3.04
CA ALA A 94 12.81 -7.15 -3.55
C ALA A 94 12.65 -5.69 -4.00
N ARG A 95 11.49 -5.32 -4.54
CA ARG A 95 11.22 -3.95 -5.01
C ARG A 95 10.90 -2.99 -3.86
N PHE A 96 10.12 -3.43 -2.87
CA PHE A 96 9.63 -2.56 -1.80
C PHE A 96 10.20 -3.00 -0.44
N PRO A 97 11.09 -2.21 0.19
CA PRO A 97 11.69 -2.53 1.47
C PRO A 97 10.70 -2.39 2.63
N ARG A 98 9.58 -1.69 2.43
CA ARG A 98 8.51 -1.55 3.41
C ARG A 98 7.16 -1.96 2.84
N TRP A 99 6.52 -2.87 3.54
CA TRP A 99 5.17 -3.33 3.23
C TRP A 99 4.21 -2.99 4.34
N VAL A 100 2.98 -2.64 3.97
CA VAL A 100 1.87 -2.45 4.88
C VAL A 100 0.69 -3.20 4.33
N GLU A 101 0.24 -4.21 5.05
CA GLU A 101 -1.03 -4.87 4.78
C GLU A 101 -2.09 -4.36 5.74
N VAL A 102 -3.22 -3.97 5.18
CA VAL A 102 -4.39 -3.54 5.97
C VAL A 102 -5.35 -4.71 6.04
N VAL A 103 -5.69 -5.11 7.26
CA VAL A 103 -6.66 -6.17 7.53
C VAL A 103 -7.78 -5.58 8.36
N THR A 104 -9.02 -5.68 7.90
CA THR A 104 -10.16 -5.15 8.66
C THR A 104 -10.57 -6.08 9.80
N THR A 105 -11.54 -5.65 10.59
CA THR A 105 -12.14 -6.46 11.66
C THR A 105 -13.15 -7.48 11.15
N GLN A 106 -13.46 -7.50 9.86
CA GLN A 106 -14.33 -8.51 9.26
C GLN A 106 -13.68 -9.89 9.38
N GLU A 107 -14.47 -10.89 9.75
CA GLU A 107 -13.94 -12.19 10.16
C GLU A 107 -13.17 -12.91 9.05
N ASN A 108 -13.71 -12.89 7.82
CA ASN A 108 -13.09 -13.46 6.63
C ASN A 108 -11.73 -12.81 6.33
N GLU A 109 -11.64 -11.48 6.37
CA GLU A 109 -10.39 -10.75 6.12
C GLU A 109 -9.37 -10.98 7.23
N ARG A 110 -9.84 -11.04 8.48
CA ARG A 110 -9.00 -11.33 9.65
C ARG A 110 -8.39 -12.73 9.59
N LEU A 111 -9.13 -13.73 9.10
CA LEU A 111 -8.63 -15.08 8.88
C LEU A 111 -7.60 -15.09 7.74
N ALA A 112 -7.93 -14.51 6.59
CA ALA A 112 -7.00 -14.41 5.44
C ALA A 112 -5.69 -13.70 5.82
N GLY A 113 -5.78 -12.58 6.55
CA GLY A 113 -4.60 -11.85 7.03
C GLY A 113 -3.73 -12.67 8.00
N ARG A 114 -4.33 -13.52 8.84
CA ARG A 114 -3.58 -14.43 9.73
C ARG A 114 -2.84 -15.51 8.94
N GLU A 115 -3.47 -16.05 7.90
CA GLU A 115 -2.84 -17.06 7.03
C GLU A 115 -1.63 -16.45 6.32
N ARG A 116 -1.78 -15.25 5.73
CA ARG A 116 -0.66 -14.53 5.09
C ARG A 116 0.46 -14.23 6.08
N TYR A 117 0.12 -13.69 7.27
CA TYR A 117 1.10 -13.42 8.32
C TYR A 117 1.90 -14.67 8.71
N LYS A 118 1.22 -15.81 8.87
CA LYS A 118 1.87 -17.09 9.19
C LYS A 118 2.82 -17.51 8.05
N SER A 119 2.36 -17.45 6.80
CA SER A 119 3.17 -17.80 5.63
C SER A 119 4.43 -16.95 5.52
N TYR A 120 4.32 -15.62 5.68
CA TYR A 120 5.49 -14.74 5.60
C TYR A 120 6.49 -14.99 6.74
N ARG A 121 5.99 -15.34 7.94
CA ARG A 121 6.84 -15.69 9.07
C ARG A 121 7.61 -16.98 8.82
N GLU A 122 6.96 -17.98 8.22
CA GLU A 122 7.59 -19.27 7.88
C GLU A 122 8.72 -19.12 6.87
N ILE A 123 8.62 -18.13 5.97
CA ILE A 123 9.64 -17.81 4.97
C ILE A 123 10.74 -16.88 5.54
N GLY A 124 10.61 -16.46 6.80
CA GLY A 124 11.66 -15.76 7.55
C GLY A 124 11.60 -14.23 7.50
N HIS A 125 10.49 -13.64 7.05
CA HIS A 125 10.34 -12.18 7.02
C HIS A 125 10.15 -11.58 8.42
N GLU A 126 10.71 -10.39 8.62
CA GLU A 126 10.47 -9.59 9.82
C GLU A 126 9.07 -8.96 9.74
N LEU A 127 8.19 -9.36 10.66
CA LEU A 127 6.80 -8.91 10.68
C LEU A 127 6.52 -8.11 11.95
N HIS A 128 5.87 -6.97 11.76
CA HIS A 128 5.35 -6.13 12.84
C HIS A 128 3.84 -6.05 12.72
N HIS A 129 3.14 -6.34 13.81
CA HIS A 129 1.68 -6.20 13.88
C HIS A 129 1.30 -4.93 14.65
N PHE A 130 0.52 -4.06 14.02
CA PHE A 130 0.01 -2.84 14.62
C PHE A 130 -1.52 -2.89 14.70
N ASP A 131 -2.05 -2.81 15.93
CA ASP A 131 -3.48 -2.75 16.20
C ASP A 131 -3.92 -1.28 16.31
N GLN A 132 -4.62 -0.76 15.30
CA GLN A 132 -5.13 0.62 15.33
C GLN A 132 -6.27 0.83 16.34
N ALA A 133 -6.97 -0.22 16.81
CA ALA A 133 -8.06 -0.07 17.78
C ALA A 133 -7.56 0.25 19.19
N LYS A 134 -6.28 -0.03 19.48
CA LYS A 134 -5.65 0.25 20.79
C LYS A 134 -4.94 1.60 20.87
N GLY A 135 -4.96 2.38 19.78
CA GLY A 135 -4.23 3.64 19.64
C GLY A 135 -5.10 4.89 19.58
N SER A 136 -6.38 4.81 19.99
CA SER A 136 -7.32 5.95 20.08
C SER A 136 -7.95 6.02 21.46
#